data_AF-A0A4Y7KA61-F1
#
_entry.id   AF-A0A4Y7KA61-F1
#
_cell.length_a   1.000
_cell.length_b   1.000
_cell.length_c   1.000
_cell.angle_alpha   90.00
_cell.angle_beta   90.00
_cell.angle_gamma   90.00
#
_symmetry.space_group_name_H-M   'P 1'
#
loop_
_entity.id
_entity.type
_entity.pdbx_description
1 polymer ?
#
loop_
_entity_poly.entity_id
_entity_poly.type
_entity_poly.pdbx_seq_one_letter_code
_entity_poly.pdbx_strand_id
1 'polypeptide(L)' 'MGYTEEARENHVKTKVEEALRSKMKAKALKECVHYTSKYAECAVGRTLSVVWQCRQEAKELNECLHQ' A
#
# COMPACT_ATOMS: atom_id res chain seq x y z
N MET A 1 -32.71 -6.63 13.44
CA MET A 1 -31.71 -6.38 12.38
C MET A 1 -31.51 -7.69 11.67
N GLY A 2 -31.93 -7.79 10.41
CA GLY A 2 -31.87 -9.04 9.65
C GLY A 2 -30.45 -9.33 9.16
N TYR A 3 -30.07 -10.60 9.12
CA TYR A 3 -28.77 -11.07 8.60
C TYR A 3 -28.43 -10.56 7.19
N THR A 4 -29.46 -10.23 6.39
CA THR A 4 -29.33 -9.65 5.05
C THR A 4 -28.92 -8.17 5.04
N GLU A 5 -29.30 -7.40 6.05
CA GLU A 5 -28.94 -5.99 6.18
C GLU A 5 -27.46 -5.84 6.57
N GLU A 6 -27.01 -6.66 7.52
CA GLU A 6 -25.62 -6.65 8.00
C GLU A 6 -24.62 -7.08 6.92
N ALA A 7 -24.96 -8.07 6.09
CA ALA A 7 -24.12 -8.47 4.96
C ALA A 7 -23.97 -7.34 3.91
N ARG A 8 -25.04 -6.58 3.65
CA ARG A 8 -25.02 -5.44 2.74
C ARG A 8 -24.17 -4.29 3.29
N GLU A 9 -24.32 -3.98 4.58
CA GLU A 9 -23.49 -2.97 5.23
C GLU A 9 -22.00 -3.32 5.22
N ASN A 10 -21.65 -4.57 5.53
CA ASN A 10 -20.26 -5.02 5.49
C ASN A 10 -19.66 -4.99 4.08
N HIS A 11 -20.45 -5.33 3.05
CA HIS A 11 -20.02 -5.23 1.65
C HIS A 11 -19.75 -3.77 1.23
N VAL A 12 -20.60 -2.83 1.66
CA VAL A 12 -20.37 -1.40 1.39
C VAL A 12 -19.13 -0.89 2.13
N LYS A 13 -18.95 -1.28 3.40
CA LYS A 13 -17.76 -0.91 4.20
C LYS A 13 -16.47 -1.38 3.54
N THR A 14 -16.42 -2.64 3.10
CA THR A 14 -15.25 -3.19 2.38
C THR A 14 -14.98 -2.44 1.08
N LYS A 15 -15.99 -2.11 0.29
CA LYS A 15 -15.80 -1.33 -0.94
C LYS A 15 -15.28 0.09 -0.68
N VAL A 16 -15.75 0.74 0.38
CA VAL A 16 -15.27 2.07 0.79
C VAL A 16 -13.83 2.00 1.29
N GLU A 17 -13.49 1.00 2.10
CA GLU A 17 -12.12 0.75 2.57
C GLU A 17 -11.16 0.48 1.41
N GLU A 18 -11.56 -0.35 0.44
CA GLU A 18 -10.78 -0.63 -0.78
C GLU A 18 -10.56 0.65 -1.60
N ALA A 19 -11.60 1.46 -1.80
CA ALA A 19 -11.51 2.72 -2.53
C ALA A 19 -10.66 3.76 -1.79
N LEU A 20 -10.78 3.84 -0.47
CA LEU A 20 -9.98 4.73 0.38
C LEU A 20 -8.51 4.31 0.37
N ARG A 21 -8.23 3.01 0.50
CA ARG A 21 -6.89 2.43 0.42
C ARG A 21 -6.23 2.71 -0.93
N SER A 22 -6.99 2.58 -2.02
CA SER A 22 -6.50 2.91 -3.37
C SER A 22 -6.15 4.38 -3.52
N LYS A 23 -7.02 5.28 -3.04
CA LYS A 23 -6.80 6.74 -3.07
C LYS A 23 -5.61 7.16 -2.20
N MET A 24 -5.51 6.63 -0.98
CA MET A 24 -4.40 6.91 -0.07
C MET A 24 -3.08 6.39 -0.62
N LYS A 25 -3.06 5.18 -1.21
CA LYS A 25 -1.85 4.64 -1.85
C LYS A 25 -1.37 5.55 -3.00
N ALA A 26 -2.28 6.04 -3.84
CA ALA A 26 -1.93 6.95 -4.92
C ALA A 26 -1.39 8.31 -4.43
N LYS A 27 -1.92 8.81 -3.31
CA LYS A 27 -1.44 10.05 -2.68
C LYS A 27 -0.08 9.85 -2.02
N ALA A 28 0.07 8.79 -1.23
CA ALA A 28 1.28 8.49 -0.48
C ALA A 28 2.47 8.17 -1.40
N LEU A 29 2.23 7.53 -2.56
CA LEU A 29 3.27 7.34 -3.58
C LEU A 29 3.76 8.66 -4.21
N LYS A 30 2.94 9.71 -4.24
CA LYS A 30 3.35 11.04 -4.74
C LYS A 30 4.17 11.81 -3.70
N GLU A 31 3.82 11.72 -2.43
CA GLU A 31 4.56 12.40 -1.35
C GLU A 31 5.89 11.69 -1.07
N CYS A 32 5.91 10.36 -1.08
CA CYS A 32 7.10 9.54 -0.86
C CYS A 32 7.83 9.16 -2.15
N VAL A 33 7.75 10.00 -3.19
CA VAL A 33 8.27 9.66 -4.53
C VAL A 33 9.77 9.36 -4.50
N HIS A 34 10.54 10.07 -3.68
CA HIS A 34 11.99 9.87 -3.51
C HIS A 34 12.33 8.47 -2.99
N TYR A 35 11.65 8.02 -1.93
CA TYR A 35 11.82 6.69 -1.36
C TYR A 35 11.28 5.60 -2.28
N THR A 36 10.19 5.89 -2.99
CA THR A 36 9.61 4.99 -3.99
C THR A 36 10.58 4.74 -5.15
N SER A 37 11.24 5.79 -5.64
CA SER A 37 12.27 5.67 -6.68
C SER A 37 13.45 4.83 -6.21
N LYS A 38 14.00 5.08 -5.03
CA LYS A 38 15.09 4.27 -4.46
C LYS A 38 14.73 2.78 -4.35
N TYR A 39 13.54 2.49 -3.83
CA TYR A 39 13.05 1.11 -3.72
C TYR A 39 12.84 0.49 -5.11
N ALA A 40 12.33 1.25 -6.08
CA ALA A 40 12.17 0.79 -7.46
C ALA A 40 13.53 0.49 -8.11
N GLU A 41 14.53 1.36 -7.95
CA GLU A 41 15.90 1.15 -8.42
C GLU A 41 16.51 -0.13 -7.82
N CYS A 42 16.23 -0.43 -6.55
CA CYS A 42 16.64 -1.70 -5.97
C CYS A 42 15.77 -2.89 -6.45
N ALA A 43 14.49 -2.72 -6.69
CA ALA A 43 13.64 -3.81 -7.17
C ALA A 43 13.91 -4.19 -8.64
N VAL A 44 14.48 -3.28 -9.44
CA VAL A 44 14.83 -3.54 -10.85
C VAL A 44 15.75 -4.75 -10.97
N GLY A 45 15.31 -5.75 -11.72
CA GLY A 45 16.07 -6.98 -11.98
C GLY A 45 16.07 -8.00 -10.84
N ARG A 46 15.37 -7.75 -9.73
CA ARG A 46 15.28 -8.66 -8.57
C ARG A 46 13.84 -9.16 -8.40
N THR A 47 13.59 -10.43 -8.76
CA THR A 47 12.24 -11.02 -8.69
C THR A 47 11.97 -11.74 -7.37
N LEU A 48 12.95 -12.48 -6.86
CA LEU A 48 12.82 -13.30 -5.65
C LEU A 48 13.63 -12.75 -4.47
N SER A 49 14.76 -12.09 -4.74
CA SER A 49 15.68 -11.58 -3.72
C SER A 49 15.31 -10.20 -3.19
N VAL A 50 14.33 -9.51 -3.80
CA VAL A 50 13.95 -8.12 -3.47
C VAL A 50 13.59 -7.93 -1.99
N VAL A 51 12.93 -8.91 -1.38
CA VAL A 51 12.47 -8.84 0.02
C VAL A 51 13.65 -8.77 1.01
N TRP A 52 14.78 -9.37 0.65
CA TRP A 52 15.98 -9.43 1.49
C TRP A 52 16.94 -8.30 1.13
N GLN A 53 17.16 -8.11 -0.18
CA GLN A 53 18.20 -7.20 -0.68
C GLN A 53 17.80 -5.74 -0.61
N CYS A 54 16.50 -5.43 -0.77
CA CYS A 54 15.96 -4.07 -0.73
C CYS A 54 15.24 -3.78 0.58
N ARG A 55 15.54 -4.54 1.64
CA ARG A 55 14.85 -4.45 2.94
C ARG A 55 15.03 -3.09 3.61
N GLN A 56 16.17 -2.42 3.40
CA GLN A 56 16.41 -1.08 3.95
C GLN A 56 15.55 -0.05 3.24
N GLU A 57 15.58 -0.01 1.91
CA GLU A 57 14.80 0.92 1.10
C GLU A 57 13.29 0.68 1.28
N ALA A 58 12.87 -0.57 1.45
CA ALA A 58 11.50 -0.92 1.82
C ALA A 58 11.12 -0.36 3.20
N LYS A 59 12.04 -0.33 4.16
CA LYS A 59 11.78 0.22 5.49
C LYS A 59 11.62 1.73 5.44
N GLU A 60 12.53 2.44 4.76
CA GLU A 60 12.44 3.89 4.58
C GLU A 60 11.16 4.30 3.85
N LEU A 61 10.77 3.55 2.81
CA LEU A 61 9.51 3.77 2.11
C LEU A 61 8.31 3.57 3.05
N ASN A 62 8.29 2.50 3.85
CA ASN A 62 7.21 2.27 4.81
C ASN A 62 7.16 3.34 5.91
N GLU A 63 8.31 3.82 6.39
CA GLU A 63 8.36 4.93 7.36
C GLU A 63 7.74 6.20 6.80
N CYS A 64 7.96 6.50 5.51
CA CYS A 64 7.32 7.62 4.83
C CYS A 64 5.81 7.39 4.62
N LEU A 65 5.39 6.17 4.28
CA LEU A 65 3.98 5.82 4.05
C LEU A 65 3.14 5.70 5.34
N HIS A 66 3.79 5.57 6.51
CA HIS A 66 3.15 5.47 7.82
C HIS A 66 2.88 6.82 8.49
N GLN A 67 3.37 7.94 7.94
CA GLN A 67 3.01 9.29 8.40
C GLN A 67 1.57 9.66 8.02
#